data_AF-A0A657AQ52-F1
#
_entry.id   AF-A0A657AQ52-F1
#
_cell.length_a   1.000
_cell.length_b   1.000
_cell.length_c   1.000
_cell.angle_alpha   90.00
_cell.angle_beta   90.00
_cell.angle_gamma   90.00
#
_symmetry.space_group_name_H-M   'P 1'
#
loop_
_entity.id
_entity.type
_entity.pdbx_description
1 polymer ?
#
loop_
_entity_poly.entity_id
_entity_poly.type
_entity_poly.pdbx_seq_one_letter_code
_entity_poly.pdbx_strand_id
1 'polypeptide(L)'
;MMFFAFSFGMVLANLLAQNAAQKEVEERAPLLVYKGIDKNLEDLSPEFKERISKLERERRRTLEMAALQMHIYQYAKDHKVSAEQAGKTLFPKSEYEVDSQRVSDFYHANQEHIAKPFYQVEQEITAQLEYQSVKNLKEQLLASLQKSGDLAILPSQ
;
A
#
# COMPACT_ATOMS: atom_id res chain seq x y z
N MET A 1 -57.03 -2.75 3.08
CA MET A 1 -55.78 -3.52 2.91
C MET A 1 -54.67 -2.89 3.75
N MET A 2 -54.55 -3.21 5.03
CA MET A 2 -53.57 -2.57 5.94
C MET A 2 -52.95 -3.58 6.92
N PHE A 3 -52.59 -4.77 6.42
CA PHE A 3 -51.94 -5.83 7.21
C PHE A 3 -50.64 -6.37 6.58
N PHE A 4 -50.25 -5.88 5.39
CA PHE A 4 -49.03 -6.35 4.71
C PHE A 4 -47.75 -5.56 5.06
N ALA A 5 -47.86 -4.38 5.68
CA ALA A 5 -46.71 -3.54 5.99
C ALA A 5 -45.99 -3.91 7.31
N PHE A 6 -46.69 -4.59 8.24
CA PHE A 6 -46.13 -4.91 9.56
C PHE A 6 -45.22 -6.15 9.55
N SER A 7 -45.47 -7.12 8.66
CA SER A 7 -44.65 -8.34 8.56
C SER A 7 -43.31 -8.10 7.86
N PHE A 8 -43.24 -7.16 6.91
CA PHE A 8 -41.97 -6.83 6.22
C PHE A 8 -40.95 -6.17 7.17
N GLY A 9 -41.41 -5.31 8.08
CA GLY A 9 -40.54 -4.66 9.07
C GLY A 9 -39.90 -5.65 10.04
N MET A 10 -40.64 -6.68 10.48
CA MET A 10 -40.11 -7.71 11.38
C MET A 10 -39.14 -8.69 10.68
N VAL A 11 -39.40 -9.04 9.42
CA VAL A 11 -38.49 -9.90 8.64
C VAL A 11 -37.17 -9.17 8.36
N LEU A 12 -37.22 -7.88 8.00
CA LEU A 12 -36.02 -7.05 7.84
C LEU A 12 -35.27 -6.85 9.15
N ALA A 13 -35.96 -6.64 10.28
CA ALA A 13 -35.32 -6.50 11.58
C ALA A 13 -34.61 -7.78 12.03
N ASN A 14 -35.19 -8.96 11.78
CA ASN A 14 -34.53 -10.23 12.07
C ASN A 14 -33.32 -10.52 11.15
N LEU A 15 -33.42 -10.17 9.86
CA LEU A 15 -32.29 -10.28 8.92
C LEU A 15 -31.15 -9.32 9.28
N LEU A 16 -31.46 -8.08 9.67
CA LEU A 16 -30.47 -7.09 10.13
C LEU A 16 -29.84 -7.49 11.48
N ALA A 17 -30.63 -8.07 12.40
CA ALA A 17 -30.11 -8.57 13.67
C ALA A 17 -29.22 -9.81 13.50
N GLN A 18 -29.50 -10.69 12.53
CA GLN A 18 -28.62 -11.81 12.18
C GLN A 18 -27.31 -11.32 11.55
N ASN A 19 -27.36 -10.33 10.65
CA ASN A 19 -26.15 -9.73 10.08
C ASN A 19 -25.31 -8.94 11.11
N ALA A 20 -25.94 -8.33 12.12
CA ALA A 20 -25.22 -7.60 13.18
C ALA A 20 -24.58 -8.52 14.24
N ALA A 21 -25.07 -9.76 14.37
CA ALA A 21 -24.58 -10.75 15.35
C ALA A 21 -23.42 -11.61 14.82
N GLN A 22 -23.20 -11.67 13.51
CA GLN A 22 -21.94 -12.15 12.93
C GLN A 22 -20.91 -11.02 12.97
N LYS A 23 -20.38 -10.77 14.17
CA LYS A 23 -19.03 -10.21 14.29
C LYS A 23 -18.11 -11.20 13.60
N GLU A 24 -17.68 -10.83 12.39
CA GLU A 24 -16.66 -11.46 11.58
C GLU A 24 -15.47 -11.85 12.47
N VAL A 25 -15.42 -13.11 12.88
CA VAL A 25 -14.14 -13.80 12.88
C VAL A 25 -13.90 -14.04 11.41
N GLU A 26 -13.05 -13.23 10.77
CA GLU A 26 -12.43 -13.63 9.51
C GLU A 26 -11.81 -15.01 9.76
N GLU A 27 -12.50 -16.08 9.38
CA GLU A 27 -11.93 -17.41 9.28
C GLU A 27 -10.88 -17.33 8.16
N ARG A 28 -9.66 -16.97 8.53
CA ARG A 28 -8.52 -17.07 7.61
C ARG A 28 -8.40 -18.52 7.20
N ALA A 29 -8.48 -18.77 5.89
CA ALA A 29 -8.31 -20.10 5.34
C ALA A 29 -6.94 -20.68 5.77
N PRO A 30 -6.84 -21.99 6.05
CA PRO A 30 -5.58 -22.59 6.46
C PRO A 30 -4.55 -22.55 5.32
N LEU A 31 -3.27 -22.35 5.67
CA LEU A 31 -2.18 -22.32 4.68
C LEU A 31 -1.99 -23.68 4.00
N LEU A 32 -2.18 -24.76 4.76
CA LEU A 32 -2.17 -26.14 4.26
C LEU A 32 -2.92 -27.07 5.21
N VAL A 33 -3.27 -28.26 4.73
CA VAL A 33 -3.86 -29.34 5.56
C VAL A 33 -2.88 -30.51 5.60
N TYR A 34 -2.45 -30.93 6.80
CA TYR A 34 -1.58 -32.09 6.99
C TYR A 34 -2.26 -33.14 7.87
N LYS A 35 -2.53 -34.32 7.29
CA LYS A 35 -3.24 -35.44 7.95
C LYS A 35 -4.62 -35.03 8.51
N GLY A 36 -5.35 -34.21 7.76
CA GLY A 36 -6.66 -33.69 8.19
C GLY A 36 -6.59 -32.66 9.31
N ILE A 37 -5.40 -32.13 9.61
CA ILE A 37 -5.19 -31.04 10.56
C ILE A 37 -4.80 -29.80 9.77
N ASP A 38 -5.59 -28.75 9.92
CA ASP A 38 -5.31 -27.43 9.37
C ASP A 38 -4.03 -26.85 9.98
N LYS A 39 -3.21 -26.25 9.13
CA LYS A 39 -1.93 -25.65 9.51
C LYS A 39 -1.92 -24.19 9.10
N ASN A 40 -1.64 -23.36 10.09
CA ASN A 40 -1.53 -21.91 9.95
C ASN A 40 -0.06 -21.50 10.03
N LEU A 41 0.21 -20.20 9.88
CA LEU A 41 1.58 -19.67 9.88
C LEU A 41 2.32 -20.03 11.17
N GLU A 42 1.59 -20.11 12.28
CA GLU A 42 2.04 -20.38 13.63
C GLU A 42 2.61 -21.79 13.77
N ASP A 43 2.08 -22.75 13.00
CA ASP A 43 2.47 -24.16 12.99
C ASP A 43 3.74 -24.45 12.19
N LEU A 44 4.20 -23.49 11.39
CA LEU A 44 5.37 -23.65 10.52
C LEU A 44 6.69 -23.44 11.28
N SER A 45 7.78 -23.97 10.73
CA SER A 45 9.12 -23.67 11.26
C SER A 45 9.46 -22.18 11.05
N PRO A 46 10.36 -21.60 11.88
CA PRO A 46 10.77 -20.20 11.72
C PRO A 46 11.28 -19.87 10.31
N GLU A 47 11.99 -20.79 9.67
CA GLU A 47 12.48 -20.63 8.30
C GLU A 47 11.33 -20.41 7.30
N PHE A 48 10.28 -21.23 7.36
CA PHE A 48 9.13 -21.09 6.47
C PHE A 48 8.31 -19.85 6.78
N LYS A 49 8.18 -19.45 8.05
CA LYS A 49 7.52 -18.19 8.43
C LYS A 49 8.20 -16.99 7.79
N GLU A 50 9.53 -16.93 7.83
CA GLU A 50 10.27 -15.82 7.22
C GLU A 50 10.15 -15.85 5.69
N ARG A 51 10.23 -17.02 5.07
CA ARG A 51 10.07 -17.15 3.61
C ARG A 51 8.69 -16.71 3.13
N ILE A 52 7.63 -17.13 3.83
CA ILE A 52 6.27 -16.69 3.52
C ILE A 52 6.18 -15.18 3.71
N SER A 53 6.59 -14.66 4.87
CA SER A 53 6.55 -13.21 5.15
C SER A 53 7.28 -12.38 4.08
N LYS A 54 8.42 -12.87 3.56
CA LYS A 54 9.12 -12.24 2.45
C LYS A 54 8.30 -12.23 1.16
N LEU A 55 7.69 -13.36 0.80
CA LEU A 55 6.81 -13.46 -0.37
C LEU A 55 5.60 -12.53 -0.26
N GLU A 56 5.02 -12.39 0.94
CA GLU A 56 3.90 -11.48 1.15
C GLU A 56 4.29 -10.02 0.94
N ARG A 57 5.48 -9.62 1.44
CA ARG A 57 6.04 -8.28 1.22
C ARG A 57 6.30 -8.02 -0.27
N GLU A 58 6.84 -9.00 -0.98
CA GLU A 58 7.08 -8.91 -2.43
C GLU A 58 5.77 -8.78 -3.20
N ARG A 59 4.78 -9.65 -2.91
CA ARG A 59 3.43 -9.58 -3.49
C ARG A 59 2.80 -8.21 -3.25
N ARG A 60 2.83 -7.72 -2.01
CA ARG A 60 2.29 -6.40 -1.65
C ARG A 60 2.93 -5.30 -2.48
N ARG A 61 4.26 -5.28 -2.56
CA ARG A 61 4.99 -4.28 -3.35
C ARG A 61 4.60 -4.32 -4.83
N THR A 62 4.44 -5.51 -5.41
CA THR A 62 3.99 -5.65 -6.80
C THR A 62 2.57 -5.11 -7.00
N LEU A 63 1.65 -5.38 -6.07
CA LEU A 63 0.28 -4.87 -6.12
C LEU A 63 0.22 -3.35 -5.95
N GLU A 64 1.03 -2.78 -5.06
CA GLU A 64 1.16 -1.32 -4.89
C GLU A 64 1.65 -0.65 -6.19
N MET A 65 2.66 -1.23 -6.84
CA MET A 65 3.14 -0.73 -8.14
C MET A 65 2.07 -0.82 -9.23
N ALA A 66 1.33 -1.93 -9.29
CA ALA A 66 0.23 -2.10 -10.23
C ALA A 66 -0.89 -1.08 -9.97
N ALA A 67 -1.25 -0.84 -8.71
CA ALA A 67 -2.26 0.13 -8.33
C ALA A 67 -1.88 1.56 -8.76
N LEU A 68 -0.64 1.98 -8.48
CA LEU A 68 -0.13 3.28 -8.94
C LEU A 68 -0.17 3.41 -10.46
N GLN A 69 0.24 2.35 -11.17
CA GLN A 69 0.20 2.32 -12.62
C GLN A 69 -1.25 2.48 -13.13
N MET A 70 -2.18 1.69 -12.60
CA MET A 70 -3.60 1.77 -12.96
C MET A 70 -4.17 3.16 -12.69
N HIS A 71 -3.83 3.77 -11.56
CA HIS A 71 -4.25 5.13 -11.22
C HIS A 71 -3.75 6.15 -12.25
N ILE A 72 -2.48 6.08 -12.66
CA ILE A 72 -1.91 6.94 -13.70
C ILE A 72 -2.68 6.79 -15.03
N TYR A 73 -2.95 5.56 -15.46
CA TYR A 73 -3.69 5.31 -16.70
C TYR A 73 -5.15 5.80 -16.62
N GLN A 74 -5.80 5.61 -15.48
CA GLN A 74 -7.16 6.09 -15.26
C GLN A 74 -7.20 7.62 -15.29
N TYR A 75 -6.31 8.29 -14.58
CA TYR A 75 -6.17 9.75 -14.63
C TYR A 75 -5.92 10.25 -16.05
N ALA A 76 -5.02 9.61 -16.80
CA ALA A 76 -4.71 9.95 -18.18
C ALA A 76 -5.95 9.86 -19.09
N LYS A 77 -6.73 8.80 -18.92
CA LYS A 77 -7.99 8.59 -19.66
C LYS A 77 -9.02 9.67 -19.32
N ASP A 78 -9.23 9.95 -18.03
CA ASP A 78 -10.24 10.90 -17.56
C ASP A 78 -9.92 12.34 -18.00
N HIS A 79 -8.63 12.69 -18.03
CA HIS A 79 -8.16 14.03 -18.41
C HIS A 79 -7.71 14.14 -19.87
N LYS A 80 -7.82 13.05 -20.66
CA LYS A 80 -7.42 12.99 -22.07
C LYS A 80 -5.97 13.43 -22.32
N VAL A 81 -5.06 13.05 -21.42
CA VAL A 81 -3.61 13.30 -21.52
C VAL A 81 -2.86 11.99 -21.71
N SER A 82 -1.56 12.04 -22.04
CA SER A 82 -0.74 10.83 -22.07
C SER A 82 -0.47 10.31 -20.66
N ALA A 83 -0.16 9.01 -20.52
CA ALA A 83 0.24 8.44 -19.23
C ALA A 83 1.49 9.11 -18.64
N GLU A 84 2.41 9.57 -19.51
CA GLU A 84 3.58 10.33 -19.07
C GLU A 84 3.19 11.70 -18.50
N GLN A 85 2.28 12.42 -19.15
CA GLN A 85 1.76 13.70 -18.66
C GLN A 85 0.97 13.53 -17.37
N ALA A 86 0.15 12.48 -17.27
CA ALA A 86 -0.54 12.12 -16.04
C ALA A 86 0.45 11.84 -14.91
N GLY A 87 1.51 11.06 -15.17
CA GLY A 87 2.56 10.79 -14.20
C GLY A 87 3.25 12.07 -13.71
N LYS A 88 3.62 12.98 -14.61
CA LYS A 88 4.21 14.29 -14.25
C LYS A 88 3.25 15.18 -13.46
N THR A 89 1.94 15.03 -13.67
CA THR A 89 0.91 15.80 -12.95
C THR A 89 0.66 15.22 -11.56
N LEU A 90 0.58 13.89 -11.45
CA LEU A 90 0.35 13.18 -10.19
C LEU A 90 1.60 13.15 -9.28
N PHE A 91 2.78 13.27 -9.87
CA PHE A 91 4.06 13.32 -9.16
C PHE A 91 4.87 14.51 -9.68
N PRO A 92 4.50 15.75 -9.31
CA PRO A 92 5.18 16.93 -9.80
C PRO A 92 6.60 17.00 -9.26
N LYS A 93 7.57 17.37 -10.13
CA LYS A 93 8.99 17.44 -9.75
C LYS A 93 9.25 18.31 -8.53
N SER A 94 8.50 19.40 -8.39
CA SER A 94 8.58 20.31 -7.24
C SER A 94 8.34 19.64 -5.89
N GLU A 95 7.68 18.49 -5.83
CA GLU A 95 7.40 17.78 -4.58
C GLU A 95 8.51 16.82 -4.16
N TYR A 96 9.42 16.44 -5.06
CA TYR A 96 10.53 15.52 -4.75
C TYR A 96 11.92 16.05 -5.09
N GLU A 97 12.01 17.21 -5.74
CA GLU A 97 13.27 17.89 -6.00
C GLU A 97 13.97 18.26 -4.69
N VAL A 98 15.29 18.10 -4.68
CA VAL A 98 16.11 18.32 -3.50
C VAL A 98 16.91 19.61 -3.69
N ASP A 99 16.73 20.54 -2.76
CA ASP A 99 17.52 21.78 -2.72
C ASP A 99 18.94 21.55 -2.17
N SER A 100 19.84 22.47 -2.48
CA SER A 100 21.26 22.37 -2.09
C SER A 100 21.48 22.41 -0.57
N GLN A 101 20.60 23.08 0.19
CA GLN A 101 20.71 23.15 1.64
C GLN A 101 20.47 21.76 2.24
N ARG A 102 19.45 21.06 1.78
CA ARG A 102 19.12 19.71 2.23
C ARG A 102 20.21 18.69 1.91
N VAL A 103 20.90 18.84 0.78
CA VAL A 103 22.08 18.02 0.41
C VAL A 103 23.24 18.26 1.39
N SER A 104 23.51 19.54 1.70
CA SER A 104 24.53 19.93 2.67
C SER A 104 24.23 19.41 4.07
N ASP A 105 22.99 19.57 4.54
CA ASP A 105 22.55 19.08 5.86
C ASP A 105 22.70 17.56 5.97
N PHE A 106 22.32 16.82 4.92
CA PHE A 106 22.48 15.37 4.88
C PHE A 106 23.96 14.96 4.97
N TYR A 107 24.84 15.64 4.21
CA TYR A 107 26.28 15.37 4.25
C TYR A 107 26.84 15.58 5.65
N HIS A 108 26.54 16.70 6.30
CA HIS A 108 27.03 17.00 7.64
C HIS A 108 26.52 16.01 8.69
N ALA A 109 25.25 15.59 8.59
CA ALA A 109 24.67 14.59 9.48
C ALA A 109 25.30 13.18 9.33
N ASN A 110 25.91 12.89 8.18
CA ASN A 110 26.46 11.56 7.84
C ASN A 110 27.97 11.60 7.55
N GLN A 111 28.66 12.66 7.96
CA GLN A 111 30.03 12.95 7.54
C GLN A 111 31.02 11.85 7.94
N GLU A 112 30.80 11.22 9.11
CA GLU A 112 31.61 10.11 9.61
C GLU A 112 31.52 8.85 8.72
N HIS A 113 30.40 8.67 8.02
CA HIS A 113 30.15 7.50 7.16
C HIS A 113 30.51 7.74 5.69
N ILE A 114 30.42 8.99 5.22
CA ILE A 114 30.63 9.33 3.80
C ILE A 114 32.13 9.37 3.45
N ALA A 115 33.00 9.72 4.40
CA ALA A 115 34.47 9.65 4.30
C ALA A 115 35.09 10.21 3.00
N LYS A 116 34.40 11.12 2.32
CA LYS A 116 34.79 11.78 1.06
C LYS A 116 34.41 13.26 1.13
N PRO A 117 35.15 14.17 0.47
CA PRO A 117 34.77 15.58 0.40
C PRO A 117 33.39 15.81 -0.25
N PHE A 118 32.64 16.80 0.24
CA PHE A 118 31.27 17.13 -0.22
C PHE A 118 31.12 17.18 -1.74
N TYR A 119 31.98 17.92 -2.44
CA TYR A 119 31.89 18.11 -3.89
C TYR A 119 32.02 16.79 -4.70
N GLN A 120 32.57 15.72 -4.11
CA GLN A 120 32.70 14.42 -4.77
C GLN A 120 31.45 13.55 -4.62
N VAL A 121 30.58 13.86 -3.66
CA VAL A 121 29.42 13.05 -3.28
C VAL A 121 28.10 13.79 -3.39
N GLU A 122 28.12 15.10 -3.63
CA GLU A 122 26.93 15.95 -3.73
C GLU A 122 25.89 15.35 -4.68
N GLN A 123 26.28 14.98 -5.90
CA GLN A 123 25.36 14.37 -6.88
C GLN A 123 24.80 13.02 -6.42
N GLU A 124 25.62 12.19 -5.76
CA GLU A 124 25.18 10.90 -5.22
C GLU A 124 24.17 11.09 -4.09
N ILE A 125 24.42 12.06 -3.21
CA ILE A 125 23.53 12.43 -2.11
C ILE A 125 22.21 12.99 -2.66
N THR A 126 22.27 13.89 -3.63
CA THR A 126 21.07 14.45 -4.29
C THR A 126 20.21 13.34 -4.88
N ALA A 127 20.80 12.44 -5.68
CA ALA A 127 20.08 11.35 -6.30
C ALA A 127 19.43 10.42 -5.25
N GLN A 128 20.13 10.15 -4.15
CA GLN A 128 19.61 9.35 -3.05
C GLN A 128 18.44 10.04 -2.33
N LEU A 129 18.55 11.34 -2.06
CA LEU A 129 17.50 12.13 -1.41
C LEU A 129 16.26 12.29 -2.31
N GLU A 130 16.45 12.45 -3.61
CA GLU A 130 15.36 12.49 -4.59
C GLU A 130 14.63 11.14 -4.64
N TYR A 131 15.40 10.04 -4.70
CA TYR A 131 14.83 8.69 -4.65
C TYR A 131 13.98 8.46 -3.40
N GLN A 132 14.47 8.88 -2.23
CA GLN A 132 13.72 8.81 -0.98
C GLN A 132 12.46 9.66 -1.01
N SER A 133 12.53 10.87 -1.56
CA SER A 133 11.39 11.78 -1.64
C SER A 133 10.30 11.23 -2.58
N VAL A 134 10.69 10.70 -3.74
CA VAL A 134 9.77 9.99 -4.66
C VAL A 134 9.13 8.78 -3.99
N LYS A 135 9.91 8.01 -3.21
CA LYS A 135 9.38 6.86 -2.47
C LYS A 135 8.30 7.31 -1.48
N ASN A 136 8.56 8.36 -0.71
CA ASN A 136 7.59 8.88 0.27
C ASN A 136 6.31 9.38 -0.40
N LEU A 137 6.42 10.09 -1.53
CA LEU A 137 5.24 10.54 -2.29
C LEU A 137 4.37 9.37 -2.76
N LYS A 138 4.97 8.29 -3.25
CA LYS A 138 4.25 7.08 -3.63
C LYS A 138 3.51 6.46 -2.46
N GLU A 139 4.15 6.38 -1.30
CA GLU A 139 3.52 5.86 -0.07
C GLU A 139 2.35 6.73 0.37
N GLN A 140 2.49 8.06 0.31
CA GLN A 140 1.41 9.01 0.62
C GLN A 140 0.22 8.88 -0.33
N LEU A 141 0.47 8.74 -1.64
CA LEU A 141 -0.59 8.54 -2.63
C LEU A 141 -1.30 7.19 -2.45
N LEU A 142 -0.56 6.12 -2.18
CA LEU A 142 -1.17 4.82 -1.87
C LEU A 142 -2.06 4.92 -0.62
N ALA A 143 -1.60 5.61 0.42
CA ALA A 143 -2.37 5.83 1.63
C ALA A 143 -3.64 6.67 1.38
N SER A 144 -3.58 7.69 0.51
CA SER A 144 -4.75 8.49 0.18
C SER A 144 -5.79 7.69 -0.61
N LEU A 145 -5.36 6.89 -1.58
CA LEU A 145 -6.24 5.98 -2.35
C LEU A 145 -6.88 4.90 -1.46
N GLN A 146 -6.15 4.39 -0.47
CA GLN A 146 -6.72 3.45 0.51
C GLN A 146 -7.75 4.13 1.40
N LYS A 147 -7.47 5.37 1.84
CA LYS A 147 -8.38 6.14 2.69
C LYS A 147 -9.66 6.55 1.97
N SER A 148 -9.61 6.85 0.67
CA SER A 148 -10.80 7.17 -0.14
C SER A 148 -11.64 5.93 -0.47
N GLY A 149 -11.10 4.73 -0.29
CA GLY A 149 -11.73 3.47 -0.69
C GLY A 149 -11.49 3.09 -2.16
N ASP A 150 -10.68 3.88 -2.89
CA ASP A 150 -10.34 3.62 -4.29
C ASP A 150 -9.31 2.49 -4.44
N LEU A 151 -8.63 2.11 -3.35
CA LEU A 151 -7.64 1.03 -3.32
C LEU A 151 -7.80 0.15 -2.08
N ALA A 152 -7.95 -1.16 -2.28
CA ALA A 152 -7.85 -2.16 -1.23
C ALA A 152 -6.80 -3.21 -1.62
N ILE A 153 -5.78 -3.41 -0.78
CA ILE A 153 -4.76 -4.47 -0.97
C ILE A 153 -4.99 -5.53 0.10
N LEU A 154 -5.59 -6.65 -0.31
CA LEU A 154 -5.88 -7.75 0.58
C LEU A 154 -4.61 -8.54 0.91
N PRO A 155 -4.43 -8.96 2.18
CA PRO A 155 -3.34 -9.86 2.55
C PRO A 155 -3.42 -11.15 1.72
N SER A 156 -2.27 -11.79 1.53
CA SER A 156 -2.27 -13.19 1.08
C SER A 156 -2.96 -14.02 2.16
N GLN A 157 -3.81 -14.95 1.73
CA GLN A 157 -4.34 -15.98 2.61
C GLN A 157 -3.20 -16.92 3.01
#